data_AF-A3V2Q5-F1
#
_entry.id   AF-A3V2Q5-F1
#
_cell.length_a   1.000
_cell.length_b   1.000
_cell.length_c   1.000
_cell.angle_alpha   90.00
_cell.angle_beta   90.00
_cell.angle_gamma   90.00
#
_symmetry.space_group_name_H-M   'P 1'
#
loop_
_entity.id
_entity.type
_entity.pdbx_description
1 polymer ?
#
loop_
_entity_poly.entity_id
_entity_poly.type
_entity_poly.pdbx_seq_one_letter_code
_entity_poly.pdbx_strand_id
1 'polypeptide(L)'
;MKFFSFSFLIFCLSATFAQAACYADYKAKQDNPLRLHYGVTEVRGDCSVATAEAQLRDALARDGWQLLNVLGVFDESGLEERRDSAGEFYLRY
;
A
#
# COMPACT_ATOMS: atom_id res chain seq x y z
N MET A 1 -4.97 6.70 -61.16
CA MET A 1 -6.17 6.52 -60.31
C MET A 1 -5.71 5.69 -59.10
N LYS A 2 -5.09 6.33 -58.09
CA LYS A 2 -5.69 6.74 -56.82
C LYS A 2 -6.62 5.68 -56.21
N PHE A 3 -6.09 4.81 -55.35
CA PHE A 3 -6.80 4.20 -54.21
C PHE A 3 -5.76 4.02 -53.09
N PHE A 4 -5.58 5.07 -52.28
CA PHE A 4 -6.14 5.17 -50.92
C PHE A 4 -5.54 4.14 -49.94
N SER A 5 -4.44 4.59 -49.32
CA SER A 5 -4.07 4.39 -47.91
C SER A 5 -5.15 3.76 -47.04
N PHE A 6 -4.82 2.67 -46.35
CA PHE A 6 -5.44 2.32 -45.06
C PHE A 6 -4.37 1.70 -44.15
N SER A 7 -3.54 2.57 -43.58
CA SER A 7 -2.67 2.22 -42.45
C SER A 7 -3.58 2.02 -41.24
N PHE A 8 -3.88 0.77 -40.90
CA PHE A 8 -4.66 0.41 -39.72
C PHE A 8 -3.73 0.44 -38.51
N LEU A 9 -3.59 1.61 -37.90
CA LEU A 9 -2.83 1.81 -36.67
C LEU A 9 -3.68 1.26 -35.50
N ILE A 10 -3.40 0.03 -35.07
CA ILE A 10 -4.01 -0.56 -33.88
C ILE A 10 -3.40 0.13 -32.67
N PHE A 11 -4.15 1.07 -32.09
CA PHE A 11 -3.84 1.67 -30.81
C PHE A 11 -4.22 0.67 -29.71
N CYS A 12 -3.24 -0.06 -29.18
CA CYS A 12 -3.43 -0.88 -27.99
C CYS A 12 -3.70 0.05 -26.79
N LEU A 13 -4.96 0.21 -26.41
CA LEU A 13 -5.31 0.77 -25.11
C LEU A 13 -4.82 -0.21 -24.03
N SER A 14 -3.70 0.10 -23.40
CA SER A 14 -3.31 -0.53 -22.14
C SER A 14 -4.35 -0.17 -21.09
N ALA A 15 -5.17 -1.15 -20.71
CA ALA A 15 -6.12 -1.00 -19.62
C ALA A 15 -5.33 -0.84 -18.32
N THR A 16 -5.22 0.39 -17.83
CA THR A 16 -4.79 0.64 -16.46
C THR A 16 -5.93 0.18 -15.55
N PHE A 17 -5.74 -0.94 -14.86
CA PHE A 17 -6.62 -1.31 -13.76
C PHE A 17 -6.54 -0.18 -12.72
N ALA A 18 -7.61 0.60 -12.62
CA ALA A 18 -7.80 1.49 -11.47
C ALA A 18 -8.07 0.57 -10.27
N GLN A 19 -7.02 0.14 -9.59
CA GLN A 19 -7.19 -0.51 -8.29
C GLN A 19 -7.72 0.52 -7.31
N ALA A 20 -8.80 0.18 -6.61
CA ALA A 20 -9.23 0.95 -5.45
C ALA A 20 -8.05 1.07 -4.47
N ALA A 21 -7.93 2.23 -3.82
CA ALA A 21 -6.89 2.43 -2.82
C ALA A 21 -7.03 1.37 -1.72
N CYS A 22 -5.93 0.67 -1.42
CA CYS A 22 -5.88 -0.37 -0.41
C CYS A 22 -4.94 0.03 0.70
N TYR A 23 -5.34 -0.25 1.92
CA TYR A 23 -4.59 0.10 3.11
C TYR A 23 -4.46 -1.11 4.01
N ALA A 24 -3.44 -1.09 4.86
CA ALA A 24 -3.24 -2.09 5.88
C ALA A 24 -2.97 -1.40 7.22
N ASP A 25 -3.53 -1.95 8.28
CA ASP A 25 -3.18 -1.57 9.63
C ASP A 25 -2.29 -2.61 10.28
N TYR A 26 -1.33 -2.13 11.06
CA TYR A 26 -0.26 -2.98 11.57
C TYR A 26 0.23 -2.54 12.94
N LYS A 27 0.99 -3.43 13.56
CA LYS A 27 1.72 -3.17 14.79
C LYS A 27 3.20 -3.42 14.55
N ALA A 28 4.05 -2.56 15.10
CA ALA A 28 5.49 -2.71 15.03
C ALA A 28 6.15 -2.36 16.37
N LYS A 29 7.37 -2.86 16.54
CA LYS A 29 8.19 -2.61 17.72
C LYS A 29 9.61 -2.18 17.38
N GLN A 30 10.24 -1.46 18.27
CA GLN A 30 11.68 -1.30 18.33
C GLN A 30 12.15 -1.83 19.66
N ASP A 31 13.35 -2.41 19.67
CA ASP A 31 14.00 -2.87 20.90
C ASP A 31 15.11 -1.88 21.29
N ASN A 32 15.39 -1.78 22.60
CA ASN A 32 16.52 -1.01 23.16
C ASN A 32 16.58 0.49 22.76
N PRO A 33 15.64 1.36 23.20
CA PRO A 33 14.56 1.10 24.15
C PRO A 33 13.32 0.46 23.50
N LEU A 34 12.54 -0.29 24.28
CA LEU A 34 11.29 -0.88 23.79
C LEU A 34 10.29 0.23 23.45
N ARG A 35 9.92 0.31 22.17
CA ARG A 35 8.84 1.17 21.67
C ARG A 35 7.85 0.33 20.88
N LEU A 36 6.57 0.67 20.98
CA LEU A 36 5.50 0.03 20.24
C LEU A 36 4.69 1.11 19.53
N HIS A 37 4.19 0.79 18.34
CA HIS A 37 3.20 1.63 17.71
C HIS A 37 2.20 0.83 16.87
N TYR A 38 1.06 1.46 16.67
CA TYR A 38 0.08 1.13 15.64
C TYR A 38 0.30 2.07 14.46
N GLY A 39 0.11 1.59 13.25
CA GLY A 39 0.21 2.40 12.05
C GLY A 39 -0.72 1.94 10.96
N VAL A 40 -0.89 2.80 9.96
CA VAL A 40 -1.63 2.52 8.74
C VAL A 40 -0.72 2.84 7.56
N THR A 41 -0.72 1.99 6.54
CA THR A 41 0.07 2.17 5.31
C THR A 41 -0.82 1.96 4.09
N GLU A 42 -0.43 2.57 2.97
CA GLU A 42 -0.99 2.24 1.65
C GLU A 42 -0.31 0.97 1.11
N VAL A 43 -1.10 0.00 0.68
CA VAL A 43 -0.61 -1.25 0.09
C VAL A 43 -0.60 -1.11 -1.43
N ARG A 44 0.59 -1.16 -2.03
CA ARG A 44 0.74 -1.07 -3.48
C ARG A 44 0.63 -2.44 -4.14
N GLY A 45 -0.26 -2.60 -5.12
CA GLY A 45 -0.47 -3.88 -5.81
C GLY A 45 -1.61 -4.69 -5.20
N ASP A 46 -1.43 -5.99 -5.02
CA ASP A 46 -2.50 -6.87 -4.54
C ASP A 46 -2.92 -6.52 -3.10
N CYS A 47 -4.20 -6.17 -2.94
CA CYS A 47 -4.77 -5.81 -1.64
C CYS A 47 -4.87 -7.04 -0.73
N SER A 48 -3.77 -7.34 -0.06
CA SER A 48 -3.58 -8.57 0.71
C SER A 48 -2.61 -8.36 1.85
N VAL A 49 -2.83 -9.10 2.93
CA VAL A 49 -1.96 -9.10 4.11
C VAL A 49 -0.52 -9.47 3.73
N ALA A 50 -0.33 -10.45 2.86
CA ALA A 50 1.00 -10.88 2.42
C ALA A 50 1.78 -9.77 1.71
N THR A 51 1.11 -9.00 0.84
CA THR A 51 1.73 -7.86 0.14
C THR A 51 2.06 -6.74 1.12
N ALA A 52 1.15 -6.43 2.04
CA ALA A 52 1.39 -5.45 3.11
C ALA A 52 2.58 -5.83 3.98
N GLU A 53 2.68 -7.09 4.42
CA GLU A 53 3.81 -7.58 5.21
C GLU A 53 5.14 -7.42 4.48
N ALA A 54 5.21 -7.80 3.20
CA ALA A 54 6.43 -7.69 2.42
C ALA A 54 6.91 -6.23 2.33
N GLN A 55 6.00 -5.30 2.04
CA GLN A 55 6.32 -3.87 1.94
C GLN A 55 6.72 -3.27 3.29
N LEU A 56 5.95 -3.57 4.35
CA LEU A 56 6.20 -3.05 5.69
C LEU A 56 7.50 -3.57 6.29
N ARG A 57 7.86 -4.85 6.10
CA ARG A 57 9.11 -5.41 6.62
C ARG A 57 10.31 -4.62 6.13
N ASP A 58 10.36 -4.33 4.83
CA ASP A 58 11.45 -3.57 4.23
C ASP A 58 11.44 -2.09 4.66
N ALA A 59 10.25 -1.47 4.71
CA ALA A 59 10.10 -0.06 5.08
C ALA A 59 10.44 0.20 6.56
N LEU A 60 9.88 -0.59 7.46
CA LEU A 60 10.07 -0.45 8.91
C LEU A 60 11.51 -0.75 9.32
N ALA A 61 12.14 -1.77 8.71
CA ALA A 61 13.52 -2.15 9.05
C ALA A 61 14.53 -1.03 8.79
N ARG A 62 14.29 -0.16 7.80
CA ARG A 62 15.15 1.01 7.51
C ARG A 62 15.21 2.00 8.66
N ASP A 63 14.14 2.08 9.44
CA ASP A 63 14.03 2.94 10.62
C ASP A 63 14.27 2.16 11.94
N GLY A 64 14.70 0.90 11.86
CA GLY A 64 14.92 0.03 13.02
C GLY A 64 13.66 -0.58 13.63
N TRP A 65 12.49 -0.37 13.02
CA TRP A 65 11.24 -1.01 13.42
C TRP A 65 11.14 -2.44 12.91
N GLN A 66 10.56 -3.30 13.75
CA GLN A 66 10.25 -4.69 13.46
C GLN A 66 8.73 -4.83 13.35
N LEU A 67 8.25 -5.32 12.22
CA LEU A 67 6.83 -5.65 12.03
C LEU A 67 6.44 -6.80 12.96
N LEU A 68 5.41 -6.57 13.78
CA LEU A 68 4.84 -7.59 14.67
C LEU A 68 3.69 -8.32 14.01
N ASN A 69 2.73 -7.58 13.46
CA ASN A 69 1.54 -8.14 12.83
C ASN A 69 0.90 -7.12 11.89
N VAL A 70 0.32 -7.61 10.80
CA VAL A 70 -0.67 -6.88 10.00
C VAL A 70 -2.05 -7.35 10.49
N LEU A 71 -2.87 -6.42 10.97
CA LEU A 71 -4.17 -6.74 11.57
C LEU A 71 -5.21 -7.01 10.48
N GLY A 72 -5.15 -6.28 9.38
CA GLY A 72 -6.00 -6.49 8.22
C GLY A 72 -5.64 -5.59 7.05
N VAL A 73 -6.38 -5.77 5.96
CA VAL A 73 -6.41 -4.86 4.81
C VAL A 73 -7.83 -4.33 4.63
N PHE A 74 -7.94 -3.08 4.16
CA PHE A 74 -9.20 -2.37 4.03
C PHE A 74 -9.12 -1.30 2.93
N ASP A 75 -10.26 -0.73 2.55
CA ASP A 75 -10.35 0.34 1.55
C ASP A 75 -10.29 1.74 2.19
N GLU A 76 -10.45 2.80 1.40
CA GLU A 76 -10.40 4.18 1.91
C GLU A 76 -11.44 4.52 2.99
N SER A 77 -12.55 3.78 3.07
CA SER A 77 -13.62 4.07 4.03
C SER A 77 -13.20 3.83 5.48
N GLY A 78 -12.26 2.90 5.71
CA GLY A 78 -11.70 2.59 7.03
C GLY A 78 -10.51 3.46 7.43
N LEU A 79 -10.11 4.42 6.59
CA LEU A 79 -8.87 5.14 6.78
C LEU A 79 -8.96 6.21 7.89
N GLU A 80 -9.96 7.08 7.80
CA GLU A 80 -10.10 8.19 8.74
C GLU A 80 -10.37 7.73 10.18
N GLU A 81 -11.09 6.61 10.39
CA GLU A 81 -11.31 6.06 11.73
C GLU A 81 -10.02 5.59 12.42
N ARG A 82 -8.94 5.35 11.67
CA ARG A 82 -7.64 4.90 12.18
C ARG A 82 -6.62 6.02 12.36
N ARG A 83 -6.91 7.23 11.86
CA ARG A 83 -5.99 8.38 11.85
C ARG A 83 -5.44 8.70 13.24
N ASP A 84 -6.33 8.91 14.20
CA ASP A 84 -5.93 9.31 15.56
C ASP A 84 -5.17 8.19 16.29
N SER A 85 -5.55 6.93 16.04
CA SER A 85 -4.87 5.77 16.62
C SER A 85 -3.47 5.56 16.05
N ALA A 86 -3.27 5.83 14.76
CA ALA A 86 -1.99 5.69 14.09
C ALA A 86 -1.05 6.88 14.34
N GLY A 87 -1.61 8.07 14.61
CA GLY A 87 -0.83 9.26 14.96
C GLY A 87 0.26 9.57 13.95
N GLU A 88 1.51 9.64 14.40
CA GLU A 88 2.68 9.91 13.53
C GLU A 88 2.98 8.79 12.52
N PHE A 89 2.34 7.63 12.64
CA PHE A 89 2.51 6.46 11.78
C PHE A 89 1.36 6.26 10.80
N TYR A 90 0.48 7.26 10.67
CA TYR A 90 -0.57 7.28 9.66
C TYR A 90 0.02 7.59 8.28
N LEU A 91 -0.06 6.62 7.37
CA LEU A 91 0.46 6.68 5.98
C LEU A 91 1.94 7.08 5.88
N ARG A 92 2.73 6.80 6.93
CA ARG A 92 4.14 7.16 6.98
C ARG A 92 5.05 6.17 6.25
N TYR A 93 4.71 4.89 6.33
CA TYR A 93 5.49 3.78 5.81
C TYR A 93 4.89 3.23 4.53
#